data_AF-A0A816S2B3-F1
#
_entry.id   AF-A0A816S2B3-F1
#
_cell.length_a   1.000
_cell.length_b   1.000
_cell.length_c   1.000
_cell.angle_alpha   90.00
_cell.angle_beta   90.00
_cell.angle_gamma   90.00
#
_symmetry.space_group_name_H-M   'P 1'
#
loop_
_entity.id
_entity.type
_entity.pdbx_description
1 polymer ?
#
loop_
_entity_poly.entity_id
_entity_poly.type
_entity_poly.pdbx_seq_one_letter_code
_entity_poly.pdbx_strand_id
1 'polypeptide(L)'
;MKGRTTRSTIDYSQLSHQEVIEEKLRTFQKFNGNDDAEQWLMYLLDKFDSLGVNMAERIIWIPNILSNEAFIWYARSANVMPTFIAFTNLFLQRFSTKRNEEIKITTNNNNVQMSNLNQDDVFGSLRSQLLLSHIEKLPKFTGRSKQNLSKWLIEIQQAMNMLKLTDAEKLFYIFLCLEGDAGDWFLDNKHSFSTWTSFIEKIVKIFKLPGNDDNLFDQLCLSEHGIKKNTINYNFEFMKLHEKKMYLCQPLC
;
A
#
# COMPACT_ATOMS: atom_id res chain seq x y z
N MET A 1 -55.43 15.79 34.06
CA MET A 1 -55.22 14.56 33.26
C MET A 1 -53.72 14.39 33.04
N LYS A 2 -53.10 13.37 33.65
CA LYS A 2 -51.65 13.08 33.50
C LYS A 2 -51.49 12.08 32.35
N GLY A 3 -50.98 12.53 31.21
CA GLY A 3 -50.65 11.67 30.07
C GLY A 3 -49.41 10.82 30.38
N ARG A 4 -49.57 9.50 30.40
CA ARG A 4 -48.44 8.55 30.44
C ARG A 4 -47.90 8.38 29.03
N THR A 5 -46.70 8.89 28.78
CA THR A 5 -45.93 8.58 27.57
C THR A 5 -45.29 7.19 27.73
N THR A 6 -45.84 6.19 27.08
CA THR A 6 -45.24 4.85 26.98
C THR A 6 -44.03 4.93 26.04
N ARG A 7 -42.81 4.84 26.58
CA ARG A 7 -41.60 4.58 25.78
C ARG A 7 -41.70 3.16 25.23
N SER A 8 -41.85 3.04 23.91
CA SER A 8 -41.77 1.78 23.19
C SER A 8 -40.34 1.25 23.25
N THR A 9 -40.14 0.15 23.98
CA THR A 9 -38.87 -0.61 23.96
C THR A 9 -38.83 -1.40 22.66
N ILE A 10 -37.96 -1.02 21.74
CA ILE A 10 -37.76 -1.75 20.48
C ILE A 10 -37.05 -3.07 20.81
N ASP A 11 -37.60 -4.19 20.32
CA ASP A 11 -37.01 -5.52 20.46
C ASP A 11 -35.93 -5.72 19.37
N TYR A 12 -34.67 -5.66 19.78
CA TYR A 12 -33.51 -5.76 18.88
C TYR A 12 -33.20 -7.20 18.43
N SER A 13 -33.95 -8.20 18.91
CA SER A 13 -33.66 -9.63 18.64
C SER A 13 -33.98 -10.09 17.21
N GLN A 14 -34.64 -9.26 16.39
CA GLN A 14 -35.03 -9.60 15.01
C GLN A 14 -34.27 -8.84 13.91
N LEU A 15 -33.38 -7.92 14.28
CA LEU A 15 -32.66 -7.11 13.29
C LEU A 15 -31.47 -7.88 12.71
N SER A 16 -31.31 -7.79 11.39
CA SER A 16 -30.11 -8.25 10.72
C SER A 16 -28.88 -7.50 11.26
N HIS A 17 -27.70 -8.15 11.21
CA HIS A 17 -26.45 -7.53 11.66
C HIS A 17 -26.20 -6.16 10.97
N GLN A 18 -26.63 -6.02 9.72
CA GLN A 18 -26.52 -4.79 8.95
C GLN A 18 -27.41 -3.66 9.50
N GLU A 19 -28.66 -3.96 9.88
CA GLU A 19 -29.56 -2.98 10.48
C GLU A 19 -29.09 -2.52 11.86
N VAL A 20 -28.48 -3.43 12.64
CA VAL A 20 -27.87 -3.08 13.93
C VAL A 20 -26.68 -2.12 13.73
N ILE A 21 -25.87 -2.34 12.71
CA ILE A 21 -24.77 -1.43 12.35
C ILE A 21 -25.34 -0.08 11.91
N GLU A 22 -26.33 -0.07 11.02
CA GLU A 22 -26.93 1.17 10.52
C GLU A 22 -27.53 2.03 11.65
N GLU A 23 -28.27 1.40 12.56
CA GLU A 23 -28.87 2.10 13.70
C GLU A 23 -27.80 2.70 14.63
N LYS A 24 -26.71 1.96 14.87
CA LYS A 24 -25.59 2.49 15.65
C LYS A 24 -24.85 3.61 14.93
N LEU A 25 -24.68 3.53 13.61
CA LEU A 25 -24.04 4.58 12.81
C LEU A 25 -24.79 5.91 12.86
N ARG A 26 -26.11 5.89 13.04
CA ARG A 26 -26.90 7.13 13.23
C ARG A 26 -26.50 7.92 14.47
N THR A 27 -25.90 7.27 15.45
CA THR A 27 -25.40 7.91 16.68
C THR A 27 -23.99 8.47 16.54
N PHE A 28 -23.30 8.21 15.42
CA PHE A 28 -21.93 8.65 15.25
C PHE A 28 -21.87 10.15 14.98
N GLN A 29 -20.82 10.79 15.51
CA GLN A 29 -20.47 12.14 15.09
C GLN A 29 -20.12 12.13 13.60
N LYS A 30 -20.92 12.85 12.79
CA LYS A 30 -20.66 13.00 11.36
C LYS A 30 -19.55 14.02 11.12
N PHE A 31 -18.69 13.75 10.14
CA PHE A 31 -17.71 14.74 9.70
C PHE A 31 -18.35 15.72 8.73
N ASN A 32 -18.19 17.02 8.99
CA ASN A 32 -18.76 18.08 8.15
C ASN A 32 -17.72 18.80 7.27
N GLY A 33 -16.43 18.57 7.50
CA GLY A 33 -15.33 19.25 6.81
C GLY A 33 -14.54 20.26 7.65
N ASN A 34 -15.03 20.63 8.84
CA ASN A 34 -14.45 21.67 9.70
C ASN A 34 -13.78 21.11 10.97
N ASP A 35 -14.11 19.87 11.33
CA ASP A 35 -13.50 19.20 12.49
C ASP A 35 -12.07 18.75 12.17
N ASP A 36 -11.34 18.36 13.22
CA ASP A 36 -10.02 17.75 13.08
C ASP A 36 -10.14 16.39 12.38
N ALA A 37 -9.66 16.32 11.13
CA ALA A 37 -9.79 15.15 10.28
C ALA A 37 -9.09 13.91 10.85
N GLU A 38 -7.91 14.08 11.46
CA GLU A 38 -7.13 12.99 12.05
C GLU A 38 -7.82 12.45 13.29
N GLN A 39 -8.24 13.35 14.19
CA GLN A 39 -8.97 12.93 15.39
C GLN A 39 -10.30 12.26 15.05
N TRP A 40 -11.03 12.79 14.07
CA TRP A 40 -12.29 12.20 13.63
C TRP A 40 -12.07 10.82 13.00
N LEU A 41 -11.01 10.64 12.20
CA LEU A 41 -10.71 9.34 11.61
C LEU A 41 -10.32 8.30 12.67
N MET A 42 -9.54 8.69 13.68
CA MET A 42 -9.21 7.82 14.82
C MET A 42 -10.45 7.42 15.61
N TYR A 43 -11.35 8.37 15.89
CA TYR A 43 -12.66 8.10 16.49
C TYR A 43 -13.45 7.10 15.64
N LEU A 44 -13.48 7.28 14.32
CA LEU A 44 -14.22 6.41 13.43
C LEU A 44 -13.68 4.97 13.41
N LEU A 45 -12.35 4.81 13.39
CA LEU A 45 -11.69 3.50 13.42
C LEU A 45 -12.05 2.73 14.69
N ASP A 46 -11.92 3.37 15.87
CA ASP A 46 -12.33 2.79 17.16
C ASP A 46 -13.79 2.35 17.15
N LYS A 47 -14.67 3.18 16.58
CA LYS A 47 -16.08 2.83 16.48
C LYS A 47 -16.34 1.65 15.57
N PHE A 48 -15.70 1.56 14.39
CA PHE A 48 -15.86 0.40 13.53
C PHE A 48 -15.32 -0.88 14.17
N ASP A 49 -14.21 -0.80 14.89
CA ASP A 49 -13.65 -1.92 15.65
C ASP A 49 -14.63 -2.39 16.73
N SER A 50 -15.23 -1.45 17.48
CA SER A 50 -16.25 -1.76 18.50
C SER A 50 -17.53 -2.39 17.94
N LEU A 51 -17.81 -2.14 16.66
CA LEU A 51 -18.95 -2.74 15.94
C LEU A 51 -18.60 -4.05 15.26
N GLY A 52 -17.32 -4.44 15.22
CA GLY A 52 -16.85 -5.63 14.50
C GLY A 52 -16.95 -5.50 12.97
N VAL A 53 -16.96 -4.28 12.43
CA VAL A 53 -17.07 -4.06 10.98
C VAL A 53 -15.73 -4.39 10.31
N ASN A 54 -15.75 -5.33 9.37
CA ASN A 54 -14.55 -5.74 8.64
C ASN A 54 -13.98 -4.56 7.83
N MET A 55 -12.65 -4.45 7.79
CA MET A 55 -11.93 -3.41 7.05
C MET A 55 -12.38 -3.28 5.58
N ALA A 56 -12.69 -4.40 4.92
CA ALA A 56 -13.17 -4.41 3.54
C ALA A 56 -14.56 -3.78 3.36
N GLU A 57 -15.40 -3.82 4.40
CA GLU A 57 -16.79 -3.36 4.36
C GLU A 57 -16.95 -1.91 4.84
N ARG A 58 -15.96 -1.35 5.54
CA ARG A 58 -16.02 0.02 6.10
C ARG A 58 -16.34 1.09 5.06
N ILE A 59 -15.90 0.90 3.81
CA ILE A 59 -16.13 1.84 2.71
C ILE A 59 -17.63 2.03 2.42
N ILE A 60 -18.44 0.99 2.60
CA ILE A 60 -19.90 1.01 2.36
C ILE A 60 -20.60 2.00 3.29
N TRP A 61 -20.04 2.20 4.49
CA TRP A 61 -20.63 3.01 5.55
C TRP A 61 -20.21 4.47 5.53
N ILE A 62 -19.15 4.82 4.78
CA ILE A 62 -18.62 6.18 4.69
C ILE A 62 -19.69 7.23 4.32
N PRO A 63 -20.57 7.04 3.33
CA PRO A 63 -21.56 8.05 2.97
C PRO A 63 -22.47 8.47 4.14
N ASN A 64 -22.75 7.53 5.05
CA ASN A 64 -23.71 7.74 6.14
C ASN A 64 -23.15 8.57 7.30
N ILE A 65 -21.83 8.58 7.45
CA ILE A 65 -21.08 9.24 8.52
C ILE A 65 -20.42 10.56 8.06
N LEU A 66 -20.62 10.95 6.80
CA LEU A 66 -20.24 12.25 6.28
C LEU A 66 -21.45 13.18 6.21
N SER A 67 -21.18 14.48 6.21
CA SER A 67 -22.17 15.54 6.08
C SER A 67 -21.59 16.73 5.32
N ASN A 68 -22.47 17.62 4.84
CA ASN A 68 -22.11 18.90 4.21
C ASN A 68 -21.01 18.77 3.14
N GLU A 69 -19.95 19.59 3.24
CA GLU A 69 -18.88 19.64 2.24
C GLU A 69 -18.14 18.30 2.13
N ALA A 70 -17.94 17.60 3.24
CA ALA A 70 -17.26 16.32 3.25
C ALA A 70 -18.04 15.25 2.47
N PHE A 71 -19.37 15.22 2.62
CA PHE A 71 -20.22 14.33 1.82
C PHE A 71 -20.17 14.67 0.33
N ILE A 72 -20.27 15.95 -0.02
CA ILE A 72 -20.22 16.40 -1.43
C ILE A 72 -18.87 16.04 -2.06
N TRP A 73 -17.77 16.25 -1.33
CA TRP A 73 -16.44 15.86 -1.77
C TRP A 73 -16.36 14.35 -2.00
N TYR A 74 -16.81 13.54 -1.04
CA TYR A 74 -16.80 12.08 -1.17
C TYR A 74 -17.60 11.62 -2.41
N ALA A 75 -18.80 12.16 -2.60
CA ALA A 75 -19.66 11.80 -3.74
C ALA A 75 -18.99 12.10 -5.10
N ARG A 76 -18.19 13.17 -5.19
CA ARG A 76 -17.44 13.53 -6.41
C ARG A 76 -16.23 12.63 -6.67
N SER A 77 -15.68 12.04 -5.62
CA SER A 77 -14.44 11.25 -5.68
C SER A 77 -14.66 9.75 -5.43
N ALA A 78 -15.90 9.29 -5.28
CA ALA A 78 -16.21 7.91 -4.90
C ALA A 78 -15.62 6.88 -5.87
N ASN A 79 -15.57 7.19 -7.17
CA ASN A 79 -15.00 6.33 -8.21
C ASN A 79 -13.48 6.08 -8.06
N VAL A 80 -12.75 7.01 -7.42
CA VAL A 80 -11.31 6.89 -7.18
C VAL A 80 -11.01 6.35 -5.77
N MET A 81 -12.03 6.02 -4.98
CA MET A 81 -11.93 5.50 -3.62
C MET A 81 -12.63 4.15 -3.44
N PRO A 82 -12.23 3.09 -4.17
CA PRO A 82 -12.91 1.80 -4.11
C PRO A 82 -12.70 1.06 -2.77
N THR A 83 -11.73 1.49 -1.97
CA THR A 83 -11.41 0.85 -0.69
C THR A 83 -11.39 1.88 0.43
N PHE A 84 -11.60 1.41 1.67
CA PHE A 84 -11.54 2.26 2.84
C PHE A 84 -10.15 2.92 3.01
N ILE A 85 -9.07 2.22 2.66
CA ILE A 85 -7.70 2.79 2.66
C ILE A 85 -7.54 3.92 1.63
N ALA A 86 -8.08 3.76 0.42
CA ALA A 86 -8.06 4.82 -0.58
C ALA A 86 -8.83 6.06 -0.09
N PHE A 87 -9.96 5.84 0.58
CA PHE A 87 -10.70 6.91 1.25
C PHE A 87 -9.87 7.61 2.32
N THR A 88 -9.26 6.90 3.27
CA THR A 88 -8.50 7.54 4.37
C THR A 88 -7.36 8.41 3.85
N ASN A 89 -6.66 7.96 2.81
CA ASN A 89 -5.56 8.70 2.22
C ASN A 89 -6.04 10.02 1.59
N LEU A 90 -7.06 9.97 0.74
CA LEU A 90 -7.60 11.18 0.09
C LEU A 90 -8.32 12.09 1.08
N PHE A 91 -8.95 11.52 2.11
CA PHE A 91 -9.62 12.26 3.17
C PHE A 91 -8.64 13.12 3.97
N LEU A 92 -7.54 12.52 4.46
CA LEU A 92 -6.50 13.24 5.20
C LEU A 92 -5.80 14.26 4.30
N GLN A 93 -5.51 13.90 3.05
CA GLN A 93 -4.93 14.86 2.10
C GLN A 93 -5.80 16.11 1.93
N ARG A 94 -7.13 15.95 1.86
CA ARG A 94 -8.06 17.06 1.63
C ARG A 94 -8.36 17.88 2.89
N PHE A 95 -8.57 17.23 4.03
CA PHE A 95 -9.12 17.89 5.22
C PHE A 95 -8.07 18.18 6.29
N SER A 96 -6.93 17.49 6.33
CA SER A 96 -5.81 17.88 7.22
C SER A 96 -5.06 19.11 6.71
N THR A 97 -5.07 19.37 5.40
CA THR A 97 -4.37 20.51 4.78
C THR A 97 -5.11 21.84 4.94
N LYS A 98 -6.46 21.84 4.88
CA LYS A 98 -7.29 23.05 4.98
C LYS A 98 -7.05 23.87 6.25
N ARG A 99 -6.80 23.20 7.38
CA ARG A 99 -6.57 23.88 8.67
C ARG A 99 -5.30 24.74 8.66
N ASN A 100 -4.28 24.33 7.91
CA ASN A 100 -3.00 25.04 7.84
C ASN A 100 -3.05 26.31 6.97
N GLU A 101 -4.04 26.43 6.09
CA GLU A 101 -4.21 27.60 5.22
C GLU A 101 -5.08 28.68 5.90
N GLU A 102 -6.13 28.30 6.65
CA GLU A 102 -7.00 29.26 7.34
C GLU A 102 -6.34 29.94 8.56
N ILE A 103 -5.42 29.25 9.25
CA ILE A 103 -4.69 29.83 10.40
C ILE A 103 -3.72 30.95 9.95
N LYS A 104 -3.27 30.95 8.69
CA LYS A 104 -2.32 31.97 8.17
C LYS A 104 -2.93 33.34 7.88
N ILE A 105 -4.26 33.47 7.83
CA ILE A 105 -4.90 34.76 7.48
C ILE A 105 -5.24 35.60 8.73
N THR A 106 -5.26 35.00 9.93
CA THR A 106 -5.73 35.70 11.16
C THR A 106 -4.70 35.71 12.30
N THR A 107 -3.40 35.83 12.01
CA THR A 107 -2.41 36.05 13.08
C THR A 107 -1.46 37.19 12.74
N ASN A 108 -1.97 38.41 12.88
CA ASN A 108 -1.16 39.55 13.24
C ASN A 108 -1.61 40.00 14.63
N ASN A 109 -0.67 39.89 15.58
CA ASN A 109 -0.72 40.29 17.00
C ASN A 109 -1.10 39.21 18.03
N ASN A 110 -0.03 38.78 18.70
CA ASN A 110 0.12 38.41 20.12
C ASN A 110 0.38 36.93 20.43
N ASN A 111 1.67 36.67 20.70
CA ASN A 111 2.26 35.70 21.62
C ASN A 111 1.28 34.86 22.45
N VAL A 112 1.16 33.57 22.15
CA VAL A 112 1.00 32.50 23.15
C VAL A 112 1.57 31.17 22.59
N GLN A 113 2.62 30.69 23.25
CA GLN A 113 2.96 29.29 23.53
C GLN A 113 2.74 28.23 22.42
N MET A 114 3.85 27.87 21.75
CA MET A 114 4.01 26.59 21.06
C MET A 114 3.88 25.44 22.06
N SER A 115 2.74 24.76 22.05
CA SER A 115 2.65 23.38 22.53
C SER A 115 3.22 22.46 21.46
N ASN A 116 4.27 21.71 21.82
CA ASN A 116 4.87 20.60 21.08
C ASN A 116 3.83 19.54 20.71
N LEU A 117 3.14 19.73 19.59
CA LEU A 117 2.25 18.73 19.00
C LEU A 117 2.67 18.48 17.54
N ASN A 118 3.19 17.27 17.35
CA ASN A 118 3.20 16.47 16.11
C ASN A 118 4.05 16.98 14.93
N GLN A 119 5.37 17.12 15.13
CA GLN A 119 6.31 17.13 14.00
C GLN A 119 6.31 15.79 13.23
N ASP A 120 6.03 14.67 13.89
CA ASP A 120 6.18 13.33 13.31
C ASP A 120 5.22 13.02 12.14
N ASP A 121 4.01 13.60 12.12
CA ASP A 121 3.03 13.33 11.05
C ASP A 121 3.31 14.10 9.75
N VAL A 122 3.83 15.33 9.86
CA VAL A 122 4.25 16.12 8.70
C VAL A 122 5.46 15.47 8.02
N PHE A 123 6.40 14.95 8.80
CA PHE A 123 7.53 14.18 8.27
C PHE A 123 7.07 12.86 7.63
N GLY A 124 6.06 12.19 8.17
CA GLY A 124 5.46 10.98 7.58
C GLY A 124 4.82 11.24 6.21
N SER A 125 4.05 12.31 6.09
CA SER A 125 3.40 12.72 4.82
C SER A 125 4.43 13.17 3.77
N LEU A 126 5.41 13.99 4.16
CA LEU A 126 6.49 14.42 3.27
C LEU A 126 7.36 13.25 2.81
N ARG A 127 7.69 12.33 3.72
CA ARG A 127 8.41 11.09 3.41
C ARG A 127 7.63 10.27 2.39
N SER A 128 6.33 10.08 2.60
CA SER A 128 5.47 9.32 1.68
C SER A 128 5.43 9.94 0.28
N GLN A 129 5.29 11.28 0.19
CA GLN A 129 5.33 11.98 -1.11
C GLN A 129 6.69 11.87 -1.79
N LEU A 130 7.78 12.02 -1.04
CA LEU A 130 9.14 11.88 -1.57
C LEU A 130 9.38 10.46 -2.07
N LEU A 131 8.96 9.45 -1.31
CA LEU A 131 9.05 8.04 -1.70
C LEU A 131 8.25 7.77 -2.98
N LEU A 132 7.01 8.23 -3.04
CA LEU A 132 6.15 8.04 -4.20
C LEU A 132 6.77 8.65 -5.46
N SER A 133 7.26 9.89 -5.37
CA SER A 133 7.91 10.58 -6.50
C SER A 133 9.21 9.90 -6.98
N HIS A 134 9.92 9.18 -6.09
CA HIS A 134 11.08 8.38 -6.47
C HIS A 134 10.67 7.05 -7.11
N ILE A 135 9.67 6.38 -6.54
CA ILE A 135 9.17 5.09 -7.03
C ILE A 135 8.51 5.22 -8.40
N GLU A 136 7.78 6.30 -8.65
CA GLU A 136 7.16 6.56 -9.96
C GLU A 136 8.17 6.65 -11.10
N LYS A 137 9.39 7.12 -10.80
CA LYS A 137 10.50 7.24 -11.76
C LYS A 137 11.26 5.93 -11.99
N LEU A 138 10.98 4.88 -11.21
CA LEU A 138 11.63 3.59 -11.37
C LEU A 138 11.19 2.90 -12.67
N PRO A 139 12.07 2.07 -13.27
CA PRO A 139 11.76 1.35 -14.50
C PRO A 139 10.54 0.45 -14.31
N LYS A 140 9.64 0.48 -15.29
CA LYS A 140 8.43 -0.35 -15.31
C LYS A 140 8.69 -1.70 -15.94
N PHE A 141 8.14 -2.76 -15.36
CA PHE A 141 8.17 -4.10 -15.91
C PHE A 141 6.80 -4.53 -16.37
N THR A 142 6.67 -4.83 -17.66
CA THR A 142 5.40 -5.17 -18.29
C THR A 142 5.15 -6.67 -18.36
N GLY A 143 6.10 -7.52 -17.96
CA GLY A 143 6.01 -8.98 -18.11
C GLY A 143 6.24 -9.50 -19.53
N ARG A 144 6.62 -8.65 -20.48
CA ARG A 144 6.80 -9.03 -21.89
C ARG A 144 8.23 -9.51 -22.18
N SER A 145 8.37 -10.44 -23.12
CA SER A 145 9.62 -11.18 -23.44
C SER A 145 10.84 -10.34 -23.82
N LYS A 146 10.67 -9.05 -24.15
CA LYS A 146 11.79 -8.16 -24.52
C LYS A 146 12.51 -7.54 -23.31
N GLN A 147 11.92 -7.58 -22.12
CA GLN A 147 12.52 -6.98 -20.92
C GLN A 147 13.36 -8.00 -20.16
N ASN A 148 14.56 -7.61 -19.72
CA ASN A 148 15.40 -8.45 -18.87
C ASN A 148 14.91 -8.35 -17.41
N LEU A 149 14.19 -9.38 -16.97
CA LEU A 149 13.66 -9.48 -15.60
C LEU A 149 14.76 -9.39 -14.54
N SER A 150 15.88 -10.08 -14.73
CA SER A 150 16.99 -10.10 -13.77
C SER A 150 17.56 -8.71 -13.56
N LYS A 151 17.84 -8.00 -14.65
CA LYS A 151 18.33 -6.61 -14.62
C LYS A 151 17.34 -5.69 -13.92
N TRP A 152 16.05 -5.78 -14.28
CA TRP A 152 15.01 -4.99 -13.65
C TRP A 152 14.88 -5.25 -12.15
N LEU A 153 14.92 -6.52 -11.72
CA LEU A 153 14.87 -6.89 -10.30
C LEU A 153 16.05 -6.32 -9.52
N ILE A 154 17.26 -6.36 -10.09
CA ILE A 154 18.45 -5.78 -9.45
C ILE A 154 18.27 -4.27 -9.27
N GLU A 155 17.83 -3.56 -10.31
CA GLU A 155 17.61 -2.10 -10.26
C GLU A 155 16.54 -1.72 -9.23
N ILE A 156 15.40 -2.42 -9.21
CA ILE A 156 14.33 -2.17 -8.23
C ILE A 156 14.78 -2.50 -6.82
N GLN A 157 15.45 -3.64 -6.61
CA GLN A 157 15.96 -4.04 -5.30
C GLN A 157 16.94 -3.00 -4.76
N GLN A 158 17.88 -2.54 -5.58
CA GLN A 158 18.86 -1.52 -5.20
C GLN A 158 18.18 -0.21 -4.83
N ALA A 159 17.22 0.26 -5.64
CA ALA A 159 16.45 1.47 -5.35
C ALA A 159 15.68 1.37 -4.03
N MET A 160 14.93 0.27 -3.82
CA MET A 160 14.16 0.07 -2.59
C MET A 160 15.06 -0.07 -1.35
N ASN A 161 16.24 -0.67 -1.50
CA ASN A 161 17.23 -0.76 -0.42
C ASN A 161 17.86 0.61 -0.11
N MET A 162 18.14 1.44 -1.12
CA MET A 162 18.63 2.82 -0.92
C MET A 162 17.61 3.68 -0.16
N LEU A 163 16.32 3.47 -0.44
CA LEU A 163 15.22 4.12 0.26
C LEU A 163 14.94 3.52 1.66
N LYS A 164 15.68 2.48 2.05
CA LYS A 164 15.55 1.75 3.34
C LYS A 164 14.11 1.28 3.60
N LEU A 165 13.44 0.77 2.56
CA LEU A 165 12.09 0.26 2.68
C LEU A 165 12.08 -1.11 3.39
N THR A 166 11.12 -1.29 4.28
CA THR A 166 10.77 -2.59 4.87
C THR A 166 10.10 -3.49 3.84
N ASP A 167 10.06 -4.81 4.09
CA ASP A 167 9.41 -5.76 3.17
C ASP A 167 7.93 -5.43 2.92
N ALA A 168 7.21 -4.98 3.95
CA ALA A 168 5.82 -4.55 3.82
C ALA A 168 5.69 -3.33 2.90
N GLU A 169 6.56 -2.33 3.05
CA GLU A 169 6.58 -1.16 2.15
C GLU A 169 6.97 -1.55 0.72
N LYS A 170 7.97 -2.43 0.54
CA LYS A 170 8.37 -2.92 -0.79
C LYS A 170 7.20 -3.59 -1.52
N LEU A 171 6.51 -4.50 -0.85
CA LEU A 171 5.31 -5.16 -1.39
C LEU A 171 4.15 -4.18 -1.61
N PHE A 172 4.05 -3.14 -0.78
CA PHE A 172 3.05 -2.10 -0.97
C PHE A 172 3.33 -1.24 -2.21
N TYR A 173 4.60 -0.93 -2.51
CA TYR A 173 4.96 -0.02 -3.60
C TYR A 173 5.27 -0.71 -4.93
N ILE A 174 5.59 -2.00 -4.93
CA ILE A 174 6.03 -2.70 -6.16
C ILE A 174 4.99 -2.68 -7.28
N PHE A 175 3.69 -2.63 -6.97
CA PHE A 175 2.65 -2.54 -8.01
C PHE A 175 2.82 -1.30 -8.89
N LEU A 176 3.41 -0.20 -8.37
CA LEU A 176 3.68 1.00 -9.15
C LEU A 176 4.77 0.78 -10.20
N CYS A 177 5.61 -0.25 -10.04
CA CYS A 177 6.69 -0.58 -10.98
C CYS A 177 6.30 -1.71 -11.93
N LEU A 178 5.07 -2.22 -11.84
CA LEU A 178 4.54 -3.31 -12.66
C LEU A 178 3.45 -2.76 -13.58
N GLU A 179 3.45 -3.19 -14.84
CA GLU A 179 2.46 -2.81 -15.84
C GLU A 179 2.05 -4.04 -16.65
N GLY A 180 0.98 -3.93 -17.44
CA GLY A 180 0.49 -4.99 -18.32
C GLY A 180 0.37 -6.35 -17.61
N ASP A 181 0.86 -7.39 -18.28
CA ASP A 181 0.76 -8.79 -17.82
C ASP A 181 1.36 -9.02 -16.42
N ALA A 182 2.44 -8.29 -16.08
CA ALA A 182 3.05 -8.40 -14.76
C ALA A 182 2.25 -7.67 -13.66
N GLY A 183 1.63 -6.55 -13.99
CA GLY A 183 0.72 -5.83 -13.09
C GLY A 183 -0.52 -6.65 -12.78
N ASP A 184 -1.17 -7.18 -13.81
CA ASP A 184 -2.35 -8.03 -13.70
C ASP A 184 -2.05 -9.27 -12.85
N TRP A 185 -0.96 -9.97 -13.17
CA TRP A 185 -0.51 -11.13 -12.39
C TRP A 185 -0.28 -10.80 -10.90
N PHE A 186 0.34 -9.65 -10.61
CA PHE A 186 0.60 -9.26 -9.22
C PHE A 186 -0.69 -9.03 -8.44
N LEU A 187 -1.68 -8.36 -9.04
CA LEU A 187 -2.97 -8.10 -8.38
C LEU A 187 -3.70 -9.41 -8.05
N ASP A 188 -3.72 -10.36 -8.99
CA ASP A 188 -4.35 -11.68 -8.78
C ASP A 188 -3.65 -12.50 -7.69
N ASN A 189 -2.33 -12.33 -7.56
CA ASN A 189 -1.50 -13.13 -6.65
C ASN A 189 -1.10 -12.38 -5.37
N LYS A 190 -1.59 -11.15 -5.15
CA LYS A 190 -1.13 -10.25 -4.07
C LYS A 190 -1.15 -10.88 -2.69
N HIS A 191 -2.20 -11.64 -2.40
CA HIS A 191 -2.40 -12.33 -1.12
C HIS A 191 -1.39 -13.47 -0.87
N SER A 192 -0.68 -13.89 -1.92
CA SER A 192 0.22 -15.03 -1.90
C SER A 192 1.66 -14.65 -1.51
N PHE A 193 1.94 -13.36 -1.29
CA PHE A 193 3.25 -12.83 -0.90
C PHE A 193 3.17 -12.27 0.52
N SER A 194 3.98 -12.81 1.43
CA SER A 194 4.12 -12.28 2.80
C SER A 194 5.44 -11.56 3.02
N THR A 195 6.44 -11.82 2.18
CA THR A 195 7.77 -11.21 2.24
C THR A 195 8.24 -10.81 0.85
N TRP A 196 9.19 -9.88 0.78
CA TRP A 196 9.75 -9.42 -0.48
C TRP A 196 10.46 -10.56 -1.24
N THR A 197 11.16 -11.43 -0.52
CA THR A 197 11.78 -12.64 -1.07
C THR A 197 10.76 -13.57 -1.74
N SER A 198 9.60 -13.79 -1.10
CA SER A 198 8.55 -14.65 -1.67
C SER A 198 7.97 -14.10 -2.97
N PHE A 199 7.93 -12.77 -3.11
CA PHE A 199 7.56 -12.10 -4.35
C PHE A 199 8.61 -12.32 -5.44
N ILE A 200 9.90 -12.11 -5.14
CA ILE A 200 11.01 -12.31 -6.10
C ILE A 200 11.00 -13.75 -6.64
N GLU A 201 10.92 -14.74 -5.76
CA GLU A 201 10.92 -16.15 -6.17
C GLU A 201 9.78 -16.47 -7.14
N LYS A 202 8.59 -15.94 -6.87
CA LYS A 202 7.40 -16.17 -7.69
C LYS A 202 7.44 -15.42 -9.02
N ILE A 203 7.83 -14.14 -9.03
CA ILE A 203 7.91 -13.38 -10.28
C ILE A 203 8.99 -13.95 -11.20
N VAL A 204 10.13 -14.40 -10.64
CA VAL A 204 11.15 -15.15 -11.38
C VAL A 204 10.55 -16.44 -11.93
N LYS A 205 9.87 -17.24 -11.12
CA LYS A 205 9.28 -18.50 -11.59
C LYS A 205 8.29 -18.32 -12.75
N ILE A 206 7.52 -17.23 -12.76
CA ILE A 206 6.49 -16.97 -13.77
C ILE A 206 7.05 -16.34 -15.04
N PHE A 207 7.88 -15.30 -14.90
CA PHE A 207 8.33 -14.50 -16.04
C PHE A 207 9.73 -14.86 -16.56
N LYS A 208 10.50 -15.70 -15.84
CA LYS A 208 11.76 -16.25 -16.35
C LYS A 208 11.42 -17.43 -17.26
N LEU A 209 11.21 -17.13 -18.54
CA LEU A 209 10.96 -18.14 -19.58
C LEU A 209 12.07 -19.21 -19.59
N PRO A 210 11.72 -20.51 -19.64
CA PRO A 210 12.68 -21.58 -19.88
C PRO A 210 13.08 -21.55 -21.37
N GLY A 211 14.18 -20.88 -21.71
CA GLY A 211 14.66 -20.86 -23.10
C GLY A 211 15.77 -19.86 -23.45
N ASN A 212 16.11 -18.90 -22.58
CA ASN A 212 17.31 -18.07 -22.77
C ASN A 212 18.47 -18.65 -21.96
N ASP A 213 19.44 -19.27 -22.64
CA ASP A 213 20.62 -19.92 -22.04
C ASP A 213 21.58 -18.92 -21.34
N ASP A 214 21.39 -17.62 -21.52
CA ASP A 214 22.11 -16.57 -20.76
C ASP A 214 21.71 -16.53 -19.26
N ASN A 215 20.71 -17.32 -18.85
CA ASN A 215 20.10 -17.28 -17.51
C ASN A 215 20.86 -17.98 -16.36
N LEU A 216 21.88 -18.79 -16.66
CA LEU A 216 22.68 -19.49 -15.64
C LEU A 216 23.51 -18.50 -14.81
N PHE A 217 24.04 -17.45 -15.46
CA PHE A 217 24.80 -16.39 -14.76
C PHE A 217 23.88 -15.52 -13.89
N ASP A 218 22.68 -15.19 -14.38
CA ASP A 218 21.68 -14.44 -13.62
C ASP A 218 21.14 -15.21 -12.41
N GLN A 219 21.06 -16.54 -12.48
CA GLN A 219 20.71 -17.39 -11.33
C GLN A 219 21.77 -17.29 -10.23
N LEU A 220 23.06 -17.20 -10.59
CA LEU A 220 24.16 -17.04 -9.64
C LEU A 220 24.11 -15.67 -8.95
N CYS A 221 23.92 -14.57 -9.69
CA CYS A 221 23.87 -13.22 -9.12
C CYS A 221 22.70 -12.98 -8.16
N LEU A 222 21.54 -13.60 -8.41
CA LEU A 222 20.38 -13.51 -7.49
C LEU A 222 20.59 -14.34 -6.21
N SER A 223 21.36 -15.43 -6.29
CA SER A 223 21.66 -16.28 -5.13
C SER A 223 22.72 -15.69 -4.18
N GLU A 224 23.59 -14.81 -4.69
CA GLU A 224 24.68 -14.18 -3.93
C GLU A 224 24.19 -13.23 -2.82
N HIS A 225 23.00 -12.63 -3.00
CA HIS A 225 22.47 -11.62 -2.08
C HIS A 225 21.62 -12.20 -0.94
N GLY A 226 21.44 -13.53 -0.89
CA GLY A 226 20.51 -14.18 0.05
C GLY A 226 21.12 -15.08 1.12
N ILE A 227 22.18 -15.85 0.85
CA ILE A 227 22.63 -16.90 1.79
C ILE A 227 24.14 -17.11 1.70
N LYS A 228 24.84 -16.98 2.83
CA LYS A 228 26.19 -17.55 3.05
C LYS A 228 26.12 -19.08 2.95
N LYS A 229 25.97 -19.65 1.76
CA LYS A 229 26.08 -21.10 1.53
C LYS A 229 27.14 -21.37 0.45
N ASN A 230 28.26 -21.88 0.96
CA ASN A 230 29.32 -22.64 0.29
C ASN A 230 29.88 -22.09 -1.02
N THR A 231 30.95 -21.30 -0.87
CA THR A 231 31.97 -20.97 -1.88
C THR A 231 32.46 -22.20 -2.69
N ILE A 232 32.35 -23.40 -2.13
CA ILE A 232 32.73 -24.67 -2.77
C ILE A 232 31.81 -25.00 -3.97
N ASN A 233 30.52 -24.68 -3.90
CA ASN A 233 29.57 -25.02 -4.98
C ASN A 233 29.71 -24.07 -6.18
N TYR A 234 30.08 -22.81 -5.92
CA TYR A 234 30.35 -21.81 -6.96
C TYR A 234 31.56 -22.20 -7.82
N ASN A 235 32.67 -22.62 -7.18
CA ASN A 235 33.86 -23.07 -7.90
C ASN A 235 33.58 -24.32 -8.75
N PHE A 236 32.68 -25.20 -8.31
CA PHE A 236 32.35 -26.43 -9.05
C PHE A 236 31.56 -26.14 -10.35
N GLU A 237 30.53 -25.30 -10.29
CA GLU A 237 29.75 -24.92 -11.48
C GLU A 237 30.55 -24.03 -12.45
N PHE A 238 31.42 -23.16 -11.92
CA PHE A 238 32.33 -22.36 -12.74
C PHE A 238 33.34 -23.24 -13.52
N MET A 239 33.90 -24.28 -12.88
CA MET A 239 34.80 -25.22 -13.55
C MET A 239 34.10 -26.04 -14.63
N LYS A 240 32.86 -26.50 -14.40
CA LYS A 240 32.04 -27.19 -15.41
C LYS A 240 31.80 -26.35 -16.66
N LEU A 241 31.51 -25.05 -16.49
CA LEU A 241 31.29 -24.13 -17.61
C LEU A 241 32.56 -23.91 -18.43
N HIS A 242 33.72 -23.82 -17.78
CA HIS A 242 35.02 -23.69 -18.45
C HIS A 242 35.40 -24.96 -19.21
N GLU A 243 35.18 -26.12 -18.61
CA GLU A 243 35.43 -27.42 -19.24
C GLU A 243 34.60 -27.60 -20.52
N LYS A 244 33.30 -27.25 -20.48
CA LYS A 244 32.42 -27.34 -21.65
C LYS A 244 32.83 -26.43 -22.81
N LYS A 245 33.38 -25.24 -22.52
CA LYS A 245 33.93 -24.33 -23.56
C LYS A 245 35.24 -24.84 -24.15
N MET A 246 36.05 -25.57 -23.38
CA MET A 246 37.29 -26.17 -23.89
C MET A 246 37.03 -27.24 -24.95
N TYR A 247 35.97 -28.05 -24.78
CA TYR A 247 35.59 -29.10 -25.74
C TYR A 247 35.00 -28.55 -27.05
N LEU A 248 34.50 -27.32 -27.07
CA LEU A 248 33.96 -26.69 -28.28
C LEU A 248 35.04 -26.01 -29.13
N CYS A 249 36.27 -25.88 -28.62
CA CYS A 249 37.40 -25.24 -29.32
C CYS A 249 38.44 -26.24 -29.85
N GLN A 250 38.16 -27.56 -29.86
CA GLN A 250 39.05 -28.50 -30.53
C GLN A 250 38.89 -28.37 -32.05
N PRO A 251 39.97 -28.05 -32.80
CA PRO A 251 39.90 -28.04 -34.25
C PRO A 251 39.64 -29.48 -34.73
N LEU A 252 38.61 -29.62 -35.57
CA LEU A 252 38.34 -30.84 -36.33
C LEU A 252 39.55 -31.08 -37.27
N CYS A 253 40.47 -31.95 -36.84
CA CYS A 253 41.49 -32.55 -37.69
C CYS A 253 40.94 -33.82 -38.35
#